data_AF-A0A2T2NP22-F1
#
_entry.id   AF-A0A2T2NP22-F1
#
_cell.length_a   1.000
_cell.length_b   1.000
_cell.length_c   1.000
_cell.angle_alpha   90.00
_cell.angle_beta   90.00
_cell.angle_gamma   90.00
#
_symmetry.space_group_name_H-M   'P 1'
#
loop_
_entity.id
_entity.type
_entity.pdbx_description
1 polymer ?
#
loop_
_entity_poly.entity_id
_entity_poly.type
_entity_poly.pdbx_seq_one_letter_code
_entity_poly.pdbx_strand_id
1 'polypeptide(L)'
;MEKTFSASCNCTLSAIQVLMRIEQLEGSAVGLETSLEVMEDAEVRCLAVLNCTACRQRRFSLASVTVVSATVIEWVQGAWLRGDINNGVSLGSFALDRADADMLSRELMSLQLSHFVKVMAQLDSALSTARSVQVAEYLDIVRAKTHELRSCKQQILGLSDPVTARP
;
A
#
# COMPACT_ATOMS: atom_id res chain seq x y z
N MET A 1 28.39 -28.76 17.88
CA MET A 1 27.44 -28.96 16.77
C MET A 1 26.08 -28.47 17.25
N GLU A 2 25.94 -27.16 17.39
CA GLU A 2 24.72 -26.52 17.89
C GLU A 2 23.73 -26.34 16.74
N LYS A 3 22.58 -27.02 16.84
CA LYS A 3 21.42 -26.77 16.00
C LYS A 3 20.85 -25.40 16.39
N THR A 4 21.12 -24.38 15.58
CA THR A 4 20.39 -23.11 15.63
C THR A 4 18.93 -23.39 15.27
N PHE A 5 18.09 -23.47 16.30
CA PHE A 5 16.64 -23.41 16.13
C PHE A 5 16.32 -22.08 15.43
N SER A 6 15.81 -22.20 14.20
CA SER A 6 15.23 -21.08 13.44
C SER A 6 14.14 -20.44 14.29
N ALA A 7 14.42 -19.28 14.90
CA ALA A 7 13.40 -18.48 15.56
C ALA A 7 12.33 -18.15 14.51
N SER A 8 11.10 -18.62 14.71
CA SER A 8 10.00 -18.36 13.79
C SER A 8 9.65 -16.87 13.83
N CYS A 9 9.94 -16.12 12.76
CA CYS A 9 9.46 -14.76 12.57
C CYS A 9 7.93 -14.75 12.45
N ASN A 10 7.24 -13.90 13.23
CA ASN A 10 5.79 -13.67 13.06
C ASN A 10 5.47 -12.66 11.94
N CYS A 11 6.49 -12.14 11.23
CA CYS A 11 6.34 -11.08 10.24
C CYS A 11 5.31 -11.39 9.17
N THR A 12 5.32 -12.62 8.61
CA THR A 12 4.37 -13.00 7.55
C THR A 12 2.94 -13.04 8.06
N LEU A 13 2.72 -13.57 9.26
CA LEU A 13 1.39 -13.56 9.88
C LEU A 13 0.93 -12.12 10.14
N SER A 14 1.83 -11.28 10.66
CA SER A 14 1.55 -9.86 10.85
C SER A 14 1.17 -9.17 9.54
N ALA A 15 1.87 -9.43 8.43
CA ALA A 15 1.51 -8.87 7.12
C ALA A 15 0.15 -9.35 6.61
N ILE A 16 -0.19 -10.63 6.81
CA ILE A 16 -1.50 -11.18 6.40
C ILE A 16 -2.66 -10.54 7.18
N GLN A 17 -2.46 -10.14 8.44
CA GLN A 17 -3.50 -9.46 9.22
C GLN A 17 -4.00 -8.15 8.56
N VAL A 18 -3.18 -7.52 7.72
CA VAL A 18 -3.57 -6.35 6.93
C VAL A 18 -4.72 -6.70 5.98
N LEU A 19 -4.72 -7.90 5.38
CA LEU A 19 -5.79 -8.35 4.49
C LEU A 19 -7.12 -8.42 5.24
N MET A 20 -7.12 -8.97 6.46
CA MET A 20 -8.32 -9.03 7.29
C MET A 20 -8.84 -7.63 7.61
N ARG A 21 -7.94 -6.68 7.87
CA ARG A 21 -8.31 -5.29 8.14
C ARG A 21 -8.93 -4.62 6.91
N ILE A 22 -8.38 -4.86 5.71
CA ILE A 22 -8.93 -4.32 4.46
C ILE A 22 -10.31 -4.92 4.17
N GLU A 23 -10.46 -6.24 4.33
CA GLU A 23 -11.74 -6.94 4.14
C GLU A 23 -12.84 -6.40 5.06
N GLN A 24 -12.50 -6.10 6.33
CA GLN A 24 -13.44 -5.48 7.27
C GLN A 24 -13.90 -4.08 6.87
N LEU A 25 -13.09 -3.37 6.07
CA LEU A 25 -13.38 -2.02 5.60
C LEU A 25 -14.04 -2.03 4.21
N GLU A 26 -14.09 -3.18 3.53
CA GLU A 26 -14.68 -3.32 2.21
C GLU A 26 -16.19 -3.07 2.27
N GLY A 27 -16.71 -2.27 1.34
CA GLY A 27 -18.13 -1.88 1.31
C GLY A 27 -18.54 -0.76 2.27
N SER A 28 -17.60 -0.23 3.06
CA SER A 28 -17.84 0.95 3.92
C SER A 28 -17.23 2.22 3.32
N ALA A 29 -17.81 3.39 3.65
CA ALA A 29 -17.17 4.67 3.36
C ALA A 29 -16.00 4.87 4.36
N VAL A 30 -14.77 4.71 3.88
CA VAL A 30 -13.56 4.84 4.70
C VAL A 30 -13.03 6.27 4.61
N GLY A 31 -12.84 6.92 5.75
CA GLY A 31 -12.26 8.27 5.82
C GLY A 31 -10.77 8.29 5.46
N LEU A 32 -10.23 9.50 5.25
CA LEU A 32 -8.80 9.69 4.95
C LEU A 32 -7.89 9.09 6.03
N GLU A 33 -8.15 9.41 7.29
CA GLU A 33 -7.32 8.99 8.42
C GLU A 33 -7.17 7.47 8.47
N THR A 34 -8.29 6.74 8.42
CA THR A 34 -8.30 5.27 8.38
C THR A 34 -7.61 4.73 7.12
N SER A 35 -7.75 5.41 5.97
CA SER A 35 -7.06 5.02 4.74
C SER A 35 -5.54 5.10 4.88
N LEU A 36 -5.04 6.22 5.41
CA LEU A 36 -3.62 6.44 5.66
C LEU A 36 -3.09 5.42 6.66
N GLU A 37 -3.81 5.19 7.77
CA GLU A 37 -3.40 4.26 8.81
C GLU A 37 -3.28 2.82 8.28
N VAL A 38 -4.25 2.36 7.47
CA VAL A 38 -4.20 1.02 6.87
C VAL A 38 -3.02 0.90 5.91
N MET A 39 -2.76 1.92 5.10
CA MET A 39 -1.64 1.90 4.17
C MET A 39 -0.29 1.96 4.88
N GLU A 40 -0.17 2.71 5.98
CA GLU A 40 1.04 2.77 6.80
C GLU A 40 1.28 1.43 7.51
N ASP A 41 0.24 0.84 8.10
CA ASP A 41 0.32 -0.49 8.72
C ASP A 41 0.73 -1.56 7.69
N ALA A 42 0.17 -1.50 6.48
CA ALA A 42 0.55 -2.35 5.36
C ALA A 42 2.02 -2.19 4.98
N GLU A 43 2.49 -0.94 4.83
CA GLU A 43 3.89 -0.63 4.53
C GLU A 43 4.82 -1.24 5.58
N VAL A 44 4.60 -0.92 6.86
CA VAL A 44 5.45 -1.34 7.98
C VAL A 44 5.55 -2.86 8.03
N ARG A 45 4.42 -3.56 7.89
CA ARG A 45 4.38 -5.03 7.98
C ARG A 45 4.99 -5.71 6.76
N CYS A 46 4.77 -5.17 5.56
CA CYS A 46 5.42 -5.66 4.34
C CYS A 46 6.95 -5.47 4.42
N LEU A 47 7.42 -4.31 4.87
CA LEU A 47 8.85 -4.06 5.08
C LEU A 47 9.44 -4.97 6.14
N ALA A 48 8.72 -5.28 7.22
CA ALA A 48 9.17 -6.23 8.23
C ALA A 48 9.41 -7.63 7.64
N VAL A 49 8.55 -8.09 6.71
CA VAL A 49 8.75 -9.35 5.98
C VAL A 49 9.96 -9.28 5.05
N LEU A 50 10.09 -8.19 4.28
CA LEU A 50 11.15 -8.03 3.28
C LEU A 50 12.55 -7.84 3.90
N ASN A 51 12.63 -7.21 5.07
CA ASN A 51 13.88 -7.00 5.81
C ASN A 51 14.27 -8.21 6.67
N CYS A 52 13.34 -9.13 6.94
CA CYS A 52 13.63 -10.34 7.70
C CYS A 52 14.30 -11.39 6.81
N THR A 53 15.54 -11.76 7.15
CA THR A 53 16.37 -12.69 6.36
C THR A 53 15.73 -14.06 6.17
N ALA A 54 15.09 -14.60 7.20
CA ALA A 54 14.38 -15.88 7.14
C ALA A 54 13.11 -15.79 6.29
N CYS A 55 12.34 -14.72 6.47
CA CYS A 55 11.09 -14.51 5.78
C CYS A 55 11.34 -14.19 4.28
N ARG A 56 12.37 -13.40 3.92
CA ARG A 56 12.75 -13.07 2.52
C ARG A 56 13.16 -14.28 1.67
N GLN A 57 13.65 -15.36 2.28
CA GLN A 57 14.01 -16.58 1.56
C GLN A 57 12.83 -17.54 1.36
N ARG A 58 11.69 -17.30 2.03
CA ARG A 58 10.51 -18.17 1.97
C ARG A 58 9.56 -17.70 0.89
N ARG A 59 9.25 -18.59 -0.04
CA ARG A 59 8.24 -18.38 -1.10
C ARG A 59 6.91 -17.87 -0.53
N PHE A 60 6.39 -18.53 0.51
CA PHE A 60 5.12 -18.16 1.12
C PHE A 60 5.12 -16.71 1.61
N SER A 61 6.19 -16.29 2.29
CA SER A 61 6.30 -14.92 2.80
C SER A 61 6.32 -13.88 1.68
N LEU A 62 7.08 -14.11 0.61
CA LEU A 62 7.10 -13.20 -0.53
C LEU A 62 5.74 -13.16 -1.24
N ALA A 63 5.08 -14.31 -1.40
CA ALA A 63 3.74 -14.38 -1.95
C ALA A 63 2.72 -13.61 -1.10
N SER A 64 2.80 -13.70 0.24
CA SER A 64 1.95 -12.92 1.14
C SER A 64 2.14 -11.43 0.95
N VAL A 65 3.39 -10.94 0.84
CA VAL A 65 3.65 -9.51 0.57
C VAL A 65 3.09 -9.11 -0.80
N THR A 66 3.24 -9.95 -1.83
CA THR A 66 2.64 -9.69 -3.15
C THR A 66 1.12 -9.54 -3.07
N VAL A 67 0.44 -10.46 -2.37
CA VAL A 67 -1.02 -10.42 -2.21
C VAL A 67 -1.44 -9.19 -1.42
N VAL A 68 -0.82 -8.92 -0.27
CA VAL A 68 -1.08 -7.71 0.55
C VAL A 68 -0.93 -6.46 -0.30
N SER A 69 0.18 -6.35 -1.05
CA SER A 69 0.42 -5.18 -1.89
C SER A 69 -0.62 -5.03 -3.01
N ALA A 70 -1.00 -6.12 -3.67
CA ALA A 70 -2.03 -6.08 -4.70
C ALA A 70 -3.39 -5.63 -4.13
N THR A 71 -3.79 -6.20 -3.00
CA THR A 71 -5.04 -5.87 -2.31
C THR A 71 -5.07 -4.41 -1.84
N VAL A 72 -3.98 -3.89 -1.26
CA VAL A 72 -3.89 -2.48 -0.86
C VAL A 72 -4.06 -1.57 -2.07
N ILE A 73 -3.42 -1.88 -3.20
CA ILE A 73 -3.51 -1.04 -4.41
C ILE A 73 -4.92 -1.03 -4.96
N GLU A 74 -5.56 -2.19 -5.06
CA GLU A 74 -6.95 -2.31 -5.53
C GLU A 74 -7.93 -1.58 -4.61
N TRP A 75 -7.77 -1.75 -3.30
CA TRP A 75 -8.58 -1.09 -2.30
C TRP A 75 -8.43 0.43 -2.36
N VAL A 76 -7.21 0.95 -2.44
CA VAL A 76 -6.97 2.41 -2.55
C VAL A 76 -7.57 2.94 -3.85
N GLN A 77 -7.41 2.25 -4.98
CA GLN A 77 -8.05 2.67 -6.23
C GLN A 77 -9.58 2.71 -6.10
N GLY A 78 -10.18 1.70 -5.47
CA GLY A 78 -11.62 1.66 -5.21
C GLY A 78 -12.08 2.80 -4.30
N ALA A 79 -11.41 2.98 -3.16
CA ALA A 79 -11.79 3.97 -2.15
C ALA A 79 -11.55 5.42 -2.61
N TRP A 80 -10.47 5.68 -3.35
CA TRP A 80 -10.02 7.04 -3.67
C TRP A 80 -10.34 7.52 -5.08
N LEU A 81 -10.33 6.62 -6.08
CA LEU A 81 -10.61 7.01 -7.48
C LEU A 81 -12.07 6.77 -7.85
N ARG A 82 -12.75 5.82 -7.19
CA ARG A 82 -14.16 5.48 -7.45
C ARG A 82 -15.11 5.92 -6.35
N GLY A 83 -14.61 6.24 -5.16
CA GLY A 83 -15.39 6.74 -4.03
C GLY A 83 -15.45 8.26 -3.97
N ASP A 84 -16.54 8.79 -3.43
CA ASP A 84 -16.66 10.20 -3.07
C ASP A 84 -15.93 10.39 -1.73
N ILE A 85 -14.67 10.85 -1.79
CA ILE A 85 -13.82 10.90 -0.60
C ILE A 85 -14.39 11.95 0.35
N ASN A 86 -14.80 11.51 1.54
CA ASN A 86 -15.23 12.42 2.60
C ASN A 86 -13.98 13.03 3.26
N ASN A 87 -13.43 14.06 2.62
CA ASN A 87 -12.15 14.71 2.93
C ASN A 87 -12.17 15.59 4.20
N GLY A 88 -12.96 15.25 5.21
CA GLY A 88 -12.99 16.01 6.46
C GLY A 88 -11.65 15.87 7.20
N VAL A 89 -10.74 16.83 7.01
CA VAL A 89 -9.47 16.89 7.75
C VAL A 89 -9.59 17.93 8.85
N SER A 90 -9.55 17.48 10.11
CA SER A 90 -9.50 18.35 11.28
C SER A 90 -8.10 18.33 11.89
N LEU A 91 -7.45 19.49 11.96
CA LEU A 91 -6.16 19.69 12.62
C LEU A 91 -6.42 20.16 14.06
N GLY A 92 -6.84 19.24 14.91
CA GLY A 92 -7.26 19.55 16.28
C GLY A 92 -8.53 20.39 16.32
N SER A 93 -8.45 21.63 16.81
CA SER A 93 -9.58 22.56 16.85
C SER A 93 -9.84 23.30 15.53
N PHE A 94 -8.97 23.13 14.53
CA PHE A 94 -9.09 23.81 13.24
C PHE A 94 -9.66 22.86 12.21
N ALA A 95 -10.88 23.17 11.74
CA ALA A 95 -11.43 22.57 10.53
C ALA A 95 -10.83 23.33 9.34
N LEU A 96 -10.14 22.61 8.45
CA LEU A 96 -9.73 23.17 7.16
C LEU A 96 -10.97 23.48 6.33
N ASP A 97 -10.89 24.51 5.48
CA ASP A 97 -11.90 24.66 4.46
C ASP A 97 -11.83 23.48 3.46
N ARG A 98 -12.89 23.32 2.66
CA ARG A 98 -13.01 22.16 1.78
C ARG A 98 -11.87 22.06 0.77
N ALA A 99 -11.40 23.19 0.24
CA ALA A 99 -10.36 23.19 -0.79
C ALA A 99 -9.00 22.82 -0.19
N ASP A 100 -8.68 23.38 0.98
CA ASP A 100 -7.46 23.06 1.72
C ASP A 100 -7.46 21.61 2.22
N ALA A 101 -8.62 21.13 2.71
CA ALA A 101 -8.78 19.74 3.15
C ALA A 101 -8.63 18.76 1.98
N ASP A 102 -9.23 19.06 0.83
CA ASP A 102 -9.09 18.24 -0.39
C ASP A 102 -7.64 18.21 -0.87
N MET A 103 -6.96 19.36 -0.91
CA MET A 103 -5.55 19.46 -1.31
C MET A 103 -4.64 18.66 -0.37
N LEU A 104 -4.81 18.85 0.94
CA LEU A 104 -4.02 18.13 1.95
C LEU A 104 -4.27 16.62 1.88
N SER A 105 -5.52 16.19 1.70
CA SER A 105 -5.89 14.78 1.56
C SER A 105 -5.16 14.12 0.38
N ARG A 106 -5.08 14.81 -0.76
CA ARG A 106 -4.37 14.35 -1.97
C ARG A 106 -2.87 14.25 -1.74
N GLU A 107 -2.26 15.25 -1.11
CA GLU A 107 -0.82 15.27 -0.83
C GLU A 107 -0.42 14.13 0.13
N LEU A 108 -1.18 13.93 1.20
CA LEU A 108 -0.95 12.84 2.15
C LEU A 108 -1.09 11.47 1.47
N MET A 109 -2.12 11.30 0.64
CA MET A 109 -2.31 10.06 -0.11
C MET A 109 -1.17 9.84 -1.13
N SER A 110 -0.78 10.88 -1.86
CA SER A 110 0.35 10.84 -2.80
C SER A 110 1.67 10.46 -2.12
N LEU A 111 1.91 10.99 -0.90
CA LEU A 111 3.05 10.62 -0.08
C LEU A 111 3.00 9.13 0.28
N GLN A 112 1.84 8.65 0.74
CA GLN A 112 1.69 7.25 1.15
C GLN A 112 1.81 6.26 -0.02
N LEU A 113 1.29 6.61 -1.19
CA LEU A 113 1.53 5.83 -2.42
C LEU A 113 3.02 5.81 -2.78
N SER A 114 3.74 6.91 -2.56
CA SER A 114 5.18 6.98 -2.81
C SER A 114 5.98 6.06 -1.89
N HIS A 115 5.58 5.95 -0.63
CA HIS A 115 6.14 4.98 0.29
C HIS A 115 5.86 3.55 -0.16
N PHE A 116 4.63 3.26 -0.57
CA PHE A 116 4.25 1.93 -1.03
C PHE A 116 4.97 1.52 -2.35
N VAL A 117 5.30 2.48 -3.23
CA VAL A 117 6.17 2.22 -4.39
C VAL A 117 7.55 1.70 -3.96
N LYS A 118 8.09 2.18 -2.83
CA LYS A 118 9.38 1.68 -2.31
C LYS A 118 9.25 0.24 -1.82
N VAL A 119 8.14 -0.12 -1.17
CA VAL A 119 7.84 -1.51 -0.77
C VAL A 119 7.82 -2.42 -2.00
N MET A 120 7.13 -2.00 -3.06
CA MET A 120 7.05 -2.75 -4.32
C MET A 120 8.42 -2.91 -4.99
N ALA A 121 9.26 -1.87 -4.98
CA ALA A 121 10.62 -1.95 -5.51
C ALA A 121 11.50 -2.93 -4.71
N GLN A 122 11.37 -2.96 -3.38
CA GLN A 122 12.08 -3.91 -2.54
C GLN A 122 11.59 -5.34 -2.74
N LEU A 123 10.29 -5.52 -2.93
CA LEU A 123 9.69 -6.82 -3.25
C LEU A 123 10.17 -7.33 -4.62
N ASP A 124 10.19 -6.49 -5.66
CA ASP A 124 10.75 -6.84 -6.99
C ASP A 124 12.22 -7.27 -6.86
N SER A 125 13.03 -6.53 -6.09
CA SER A 125 14.42 -6.90 -5.82
C SER A 125 14.54 -8.24 -5.10
N ALA A 126 13.71 -8.49 -4.08
CA ALA A 126 13.70 -9.75 -3.35
C ALA A 126 13.30 -10.94 -4.24
N LEU A 127 12.27 -10.78 -5.06
CA LEU A 127 11.82 -11.78 -6.03
C LEU A 127 12.87 -12.02 -7.11
N SER A 128 13.47 -10.97 -7.68
CA SER A 128 14.52 -11.10 -8.70
C SER A 128 15.74 -11.87 -8.21
N THR A 129 16.04 -11.81 -6.91
CA THR A 129 17.13 -12.61 -6.30
C THR A 129 16.73 -14.05 -5.99
N ALA A 130 15.44 -14.39 -5.95
CA ALA A 130 14.95 -15.71 -5.63
C ALA A 130 14.97 -16.62 -6.88
N ARG A 131 15.81 -17.66 -6.85
CA ARG A 131 16.13 -18.53 -8.02
C ARG A 131 15.07 -19.59 -8.38
N SER A 132 13.76 -19.30 -8.26
CA SER A 132 12.72 -20.31 -8.56
C SER A 132 11.83 -19.89 -9.72
N VAL A 133 11.49 -20.83 -10.62
CA VAL A 133 10.63 -20.59 -11.81
C VAL A 133 9.27 -19.99 -11.44
N GLN A 134 8.71 -20.39 -10.30
CA GLN A 134 7.43 -19.89 -9.80
C GLN A 134 7.50 -18.48 -9.19
N VAL A 135 8.66 -17.81 -9.22
CA VAL A 135 8.81 -16.40 -8.83
C VAL A 135 8.58 -15.46 -10.02
N ALA A 136 8.65 -15.96 -11.26
CA ALA A 136 8.39 -15.15 -12.46
C ALA A 136 6.97 -14.58 -12.46
N GLU A 137 5.96 -15.40 -12.13
CA GLU A 137 4.55 -14.95 -12.05
C GLU A 137 4.36 -13.85 -10.99
N TYR A 138 5.01 -13.98 -9.83
CA TYR A 138 4.95 -12.94 -8.80
C TYR A 138 5.65 -11.67 -9.24
N LEU A 139 6.76 -11.78 -9.96
CA LEU A 139 7.49 -10.64 -10.48
C LEU A 139 6.65 -9.85 -11.49
N ASP A 140 5.92 -10.54 -12.37
CA ASP A 140 5.02 -9.91 -13.34
C ASP A 140 3.86 -9.18 -12.64
N ILE A 141 3.24 -9.82 -11.63
CA ILE A 141 2.21 -9.18 -10.81
C ILE A 141 2.76 -7.94 -10.11
N VAL A 142 3.94 -8.03 -9.48
CA VAL A 142 4.55 -6.90 -8.76
C VAL A 142 4.86 -5.75 -9.70
N ARG A 143 5.37 -6.02 -10.91
CA ARG A 143 5.63 -4.98 -11.92
C ARG A 143 4.36 -4.32 -12.42
N ALA A 144 3.33 -5.10 -12.73
CA ALA A 144 2.03 -4.60 -13.14
C ALA A 144 1.42 -3.71 -12.04
N LYS A 145 1.40 -4.19 -10.80
CA LYS A 145 0.89 -3.45 -9.64
C LYS A 145 1.71 -2.20 -9.31
N THR A 146 3.02 -2.23 -9.52
CA THR A 146 3.86 -1.04 -9.39
C THR A 146 3.49 0.02 -10.42
N HIS A 147 3.21 -0.38 -11.66
CA HIS A 147 2.76 0.53 -12.70
C HIS A 147 1.39 1.13 -12.37
N GLU A 148 0.43 0.29 -11.96
CA GLU A 148 -0.90 0.74 -11.50
C GLU A 148 -0.81 1.74 -10.34
N LEU A 149 0.07 1.49 -9.37
CA LEU A 149 0.29 2.37 -8.23
C LEU A 149 0.85 3.74 -8.65
N ARG A 150 1.81 3.77 -9.59
CA ARG A 150 2.33 5.03 -10.13
C ARG A 150 1.27 5.81 -10.91
N SER A 151 0.45 5.11 -11.69
CA SER A 151 -0.68 5.72 -12.40
C SER A 151 -1.72 6.30 -11.43
N CYS A 152 -2.06 5.56 -10.36
CA CYS A 152 -2.93 6.03 -9.30
C CYS A 152 -2.40 7.32 -8.65
N LYS A 153 -1.11 7.37 -8.32
CA LYS A 153 -0.46 8.58 -7.80
C LYS A 153 -0.60 9.77 -8.76
N GLN A 154 -0.36 9.56 -10.06
CA GLN A 154 -0.50 10.61 -11.07
C GLN A 154 -1.93 11.11 -11.19
N GLN A 155 -2.92 10.23 -11.10
CA GLN A 155 -4.34 10.61 -11.14
C GLN A 155 -4.75 11.44 -9.91
N ILE A 156 -4.29 11.05 -8.71
CA ILE A 156 -4.59 11.80 -7.47
C ILE A 156 -4.05 13.23 -7.52
N LEU A 157 -2.84 13.41 -8.05
CA LEU A 157 -2.20 14.72 -8.22
C LEU A 157 -2.77 15.51 -9.42
N GLY A 158 -3.12 14.84 -10.52
CA GLY A 158 -3.65 15.47 -11.74
C GLY A 158 -5.08 16.00 -11.62
N LEU A 159 -5.81 15.59 -10.58
CA LEU A 159 -7.10 16.17 -10.22
C LEU A 159 -6.99 17.60 -9.67
N SER A 160 -5.77 18.14 -9.53
CA SER A 160 -5.49 19.51 -9.06
C SER A 160 -5.42 20.57 -10.16
N ASP A 161 -5.86 20.29 -11.41
CA ASP A 161 -5.94 21.32 -12.46
C ASP A 161 -7.34 21.97 -12.51
N PRO A 162 -7.58 23.12 -11.86
CA PRO A 162 -8.70 24.00 -12.19
C PRO A 162 -8.31 24.90 -13.36
N VAL A 163 -8.09 24.34 -14.54
CA VAL A 163 -7.98 25.14 -15.79
C VAL A 163 -8.91 24.56 -16.84
N THR A 164 -10.21 24.61 -16.56
CA THR A 164 -11.28 24.65 -17.60
C THR A 164 -12.64 24.89 -16.93
N ALA A 165 -12.80 26.02 -16.23
CA ALA A 165 -14.13 26.50 -15.86
C ALA A 165 -14.17 28.03 -15.73
N ARG A 166 -14.14 28.73 -16.87
CA ARG A 166 -15.04 29.87 -17.23
C ARG A 166 -14.43 30.74 -18.34
N PRO A 167 -15.26 31.48 -19.10
CA PRO A 167 -16.73 31.43 -19.21
C PRO A 167 -17.21 30.60 -20.41
#